data_AF-A0A1Q7SXS1-F1
#
_entry.id   AF-A0A1Q7SXS1-F1
#
_cell.length_a   1.000
_cell.length_b   1.000
_cell.length_c   1.000
_cell.angle_alpha   90.00
_cell.angle_beta   90.00
_cell.angle_gamma   90.00
#
_symmetry.space_group_name_H-M   'P 1'
#
loop_
_entity.id
_entity.type
_entity.pdbx_description
1 polymer ?
#
loop_
_entity_poly.entity_id
_entity_poly.type
_entity_poly.pdbx_seq_one_letter_code
_entity_poly.pdbx_strand_id
1 'polypeptide(L)'
;MTPPIPAVDALQVVDVQNIVQAAVNSGNVDMAVAVVDRAGFVLGVFRTQNAPAAAVGNFGQVQDANDVAVALARTGAFFSNDQAPLSSRTVRFISGIHFPPGVTNQAPADLYGIENTNRGCTLINDPTFQSKIPPALALGGGFGLGVLTGKADVMDSNPTVVNPGGVPIFYKNAVLGGIGVVTTSSNLNVAEYAAFAGSTAARSGAADRFGPSPAPPGVVFIGGIALPFVSQTARPTGLSAGPVVGTGSYVVAPANSPGPPPEGDLITAGAGPMGGLSAADVKQILDNAEATAKMTRAAIRLPLGSKVRMVIAVADLDGTIIGLRRMQDSTVFSIDVAATKARNMVYFNGTIRTAADLNGVPMGTAVTNRTISFGAQPLYPPGIDGSNAGPFFNLYTMDLASPCTQGFQSGAANSNKSGIVFFPGSAGLFRNGRLAGGLGVSGDGVDQDDYVTNGGTQGFEAPTNARADQIMDQGVRLPYFKFPRNPTN
;
A
#
# COMPACT_ATOMS: atom_id res chain seq x y z
N MET A 1 -16.96 21.67 3.17
CA MET A 1 -17.17 20.75 2.02
C MET A 1 -15.86 20.66 1.27
N THR A 2 -15.35 19.47 0.97
CA THR A 2 -14.22 19.33 0.04
C THR A 2 -14.67 19.86 -1.33
N PRO A 3 -13.89 20.73 -2.00
CA PRO A 3 -14.25 21.16 -3.34
C PRO A 3 -14.37 19.93 -4.26
N PRO A 4 -15.34 19.90 -5.18
CA PRO A 4 -15.45 18.81 -6.14
C PRO A 4 -14.14 18.72 -6.93
N ILE A 5 -13.58 17.51 -6.99
CA ILE A 5 -12.40 17.23 -7.83
C ILE A 5 -12.84 17.48 -9.28
N PRO A 6 -12.09 18.28 -10.06
CA PRO A 6 -12.41 18.49 -11.46
C PRO A 6 -12.46 17.13 -12.16
N ALA A 7 -13.53 16.85 -12.90
CA ALA A 7 -13.54 15.71 -13.81
C ALA A 7 -12.42 15.93 -14.83
N VAL A 8 -11.36 15.14 -14.71
CA VAL A 8 -10.20 15.19 -15.61
C VAL A 8 -10.22 13.98 -16.52
N ASP A 9 -9.83 14.19 -17.77
CA ASP A 9 -9.72 13.10 -18.73
C ASP A 9 -8.62 12.13 -18.30
N ALA A 10 -8.96 10.85 -18.28
CA ALA A 10 -8.03 9.75 -18.01
C ALA A 10 -6.88 9.72 -19.03
N LEU A 11 -5.80 9.02 -18.70
CA LEU A 11 -4.64 8.91 -19.59
C LEU A 11 -5.04 8.26 -20.92
N GLN A 12 -4.67 8.90 -22.03
CA GLN A 12 -4.83 8.38 -23.39
C GLN A 12 -3.50 7.82 -23.91
N VAL A 13 -3.55 7.07 -25.02
CA VAL A 13 -2.37 6.55 -25.74
C VAL A 13 -1.28 7.62 -25.93
N VAL A 14 -1.66 8.82 -26.35
CA VAL A 14 -0.71 9.93 -26.57
C VAL A 14 -0.07 10.41 -25.27
N ASP A 15 -0.80 10.38 -24.15
CA ASP A 15 -0.26 10.74 -22.84
C ASP A 15 0.83 9.76 -22.43
N VAL A 16 0.56 8.45 -22.59
CA VAL A 16 1.53 7.37 -22.29
C VAL A 16 2.79 7.54 -23.12
N GLN A 17 2.64 7.82 -24.42
CA GLN A 17 3.77 8.07 -25.32
C GLN A 17 4.59 9.30 -24.88
N ASN A 18 3.93 10.41 -24.54
CA ASN A 18 4.60 11.63 -24.09
C ASN A 18 5.38 11.41 -22.78
N ILE A 19 4.78 10.70 -21.82
CA ILE A 19 5.40 10.35 -20.54
C ILE A 19 6.65 9.50 -20.76
N VAL A 20 6.54 8.43 -21.56
CA VAL A 20 7.68 7.55 -21.89
C VAL A 20 8.78 8.32 -22.61
N GLN A 21 8.41 9.13 -23.60
CA GLN A 21 9.37 9.89 -24.40
C GLN A 21 10.13 10.91 -23.55
N ALA A 22 9.44 11.58 -22.61
CA ALA A 22 10.08 12.51 -21.68
C ALA A 22 11.05 11.80 -20.73
N ALA A 23 10.72 10.61 -20.24
CA ALA A 23 11.61 9.81 -19.41
C ALA A 23 12.87 9.36 -20.17
N VAL A 24 12.71 8.78 -21.36
CA VAL A 24 13.83 8.31 -22.20
C VAL A 24 14.73 9.45 -22.68
N ASN A 25 14.16 10.64 -22.94
CA ASN A 25 14.95 11.82 -23.34
C ASN A 25 15.60 12.56 -22.17
N SER A 26 15.27 12.19 -20.92
CA SER A 26 15.76 12.88 -19.72
C SER A 26 17.27 12.72 -19.55
N GLY A 27 17.81 11.54 -19.89
CA GLY A 27 19.22 11.20 -19.78
C GLY A 27 19.58 10.11 -20.79
N ASN A 28 20.72 10.26 -21.45
CA ASN A 28 21.29 9.30 -22.39
C ASN A 28 21.78 8.03 -21.69
N VAL A 29 20.84 7.22 -21.19
CA VAL A 29 21.06 5.97 -20.46
C VAL A 29 19.97 4.96 -20.81
N ASP A 30 20.35 3.70 -20.93
CA ASP A 30 19.41 2.63 -21.25
C ASP A 30 18.47 2.35 -20.07
N MET A 31 17.17 2.17 -20.36
CA MET A 31 16.13 2.06 -19.34
C MET A 31 14.89 1.29 -19.80
N ALA A 32 14.18 0.72 -18.82
CA ALA A 32 12.80 0.25 -18.95
C ALA A 32 11.88 1.26 -18.25
N VAL A 33 10.80 1.65 -18.92
CA VAL A 33 9.82 2.63 -18.44
C VAL A 33 8.43 2.01 -18.50
N ALA A 34 7.73 1.96 -17.37
CA ALA A 34 6.35 1.53 -17.28
C ALA A 34 5.44 2.70 -16.90
N VAL A 35 4.25 2.73 -17.50
CA VAL A 35 3.17 3.65 -17.14
C VAL A 35 1.94 2.83 -16.77
N VAL A 36 1.35 3.15 -15.62
CA VAL A 36 0.10 2.56 -15.17
C VAL A 36 -0.94 3.65 -14.90
N ASP A 37 -2.21 3.31 -14.99
CA ASP A 37 -3.27 4.21 -14.55
C ASP A 37 -3.49 4.18 -13.03
N ARG A 38 -4.47 4.95 -12.55
CA ARG A 38 -4.80 5.06 -11.13
C ARG A 38 -5.19 3.72 -10.48
N ALA A 39 -5.83 2.83 -11.22
CA ALA A 39 -6.22 1.50 -10.75
C ALA A 39 -5.09 0.46 -10.90
N GLY A 40 -3.97 0.82 -11.55
CA GLY A 40 -2.80 -0.03 -11.73
C GLY A 40 -2.82 -0.89 -12.99
N PHE A 41 -3.72 -0.60 -13.94
CA PHE A 41 -3.66 -1.17 -15.28
C PHE A 41 -2.38 -0.72 -15.97
N VAL A 42 -1.64 -1.67 -16.55
CA VAL A 42 -0.44 -1.36 -17.32
C VAL A 42 -0.87 -0.74 -18.65
N LEU A 43 -0.56 0.53 -18.85
CA LEU A 43 -0.88 1.27 -20.07
C LEU A 43 0.24 1.25 -21.08
N GLY A 44 1.46 0.91 -20.68
CA GLY A 44 2.59 0.75 -21.60
C GLY A 44 3.88 0.40 -20.86
N VAL A 45 4.72 -0.40 -21.51
CA VAL A 45 6.07 -0.74 -21.04
C VAL A 45 7.02 -0.60 -22.21
N PHE A 46 7.91 0.39 -22.13
CA PHE A 46 8.89 0.70 -23.15
C PHE A 46 10.29 0.29 -22.70
N ARG A 47 11.09 -0.22 -23.63
CA ARG A 47 12.49 -0.56 -23.42
C ARG A 47 13.34 0.17 -24.44
N THR A 48 14.40 0.83 -24.00
CA THR A 48 15.49 1.20 -24.90
C THR A 48 16.24 -0.05 -25.38
N GLN A 49 17.06 0.08 -26.43
CA GLN A 49 17.68 -1.05 -27.11
C GLN A 49 18.48 -1.97 -26.16
N ASN A 50 19.22 -1.41 -25.20
CA ASN A 50 20.00 -2.17 -24.22
C ASN A 50 19.48 -1.98 -22.79
N ALA A 51 18.17 -1.76 -22.63
CA ALA A 51 17.52 -1.70 -21.32
C ALA A 51 17.90 -2.93 -20.47
N PRO A 52 18.06 -2.79 -19.14
CA PRO A 52 18.44 -3.91 -18.29
C PRO A 52 17.40 -5.03 -18.38
N ALA A 53 17.86 -6.29 -18.41
CA ALA A 53 16.96 -7.46 -18.39
C ALA A 53 16.40 -7.69 -16.98
N ALA A 54 17.23 -7.46 -15.95
CA ALA A 54 16.86 -7.64 -14.56
C ALA A 54 17.28 -6.44 -13.71
N ALA A 55 16.62 -6.26 -12.57
CA ALA A 55 16.94 -5.23 -11.58
C ALA A 55 16.66 -5.71 -10.15
N VAL A 56 17.33 -5.09 -9.19
CA VAL A 56 17.11 -5.37 -7.77
C VAL A 56 15.84 -4.67 -7.30
N GLY A 57 14.87 -5.47 -6.82
CA GLY A 57 13.65 -5.02 -6.18
C GLY A 57 13.72 -5.07 -4.65
N ASN A 58 12.58 -5.33 -4.00
CA ASN A 58 12.51 -5.49 -2.55
C ASN A 58 13.35 -6.69 -2.07
N PHE A 59 13.89 -6.55 -0.85
CA PHE A 59 14.67 -7.55 -0.13
C PHE A 59 15.91 -8.02 -0.90
N GLY A 60 16.50 -7.14 -1.71
CA GLY A 60 17.70 -7.42 -2.48
C GLY A 60 17.50 -8.44 -3.61
N GLN A 61 16.25 -8.80 -3.90
CA GLN A 61 15.93 -9.83 -4.89
C GLN A 61 16.07 -9.28 -6.31
N VAL A 62 16.79 -10.00 -7.15
CA VAL A 62 16.89 -9.72 -8.59
C VAL A 62 15.64 -10.23 -9.29
N GLN A 63 14.95 -9.34 -10.00
CA GLN A 63 13.67 -9.59 -10.67
C GLN A 63 13.73 -9.10 -12.12
N ASP A 64 12.76 -9.49 -12.95
CA ASP A 64 12.61 -8.94 -14.30
C ASP A 64 12.47 -7.40 -14.24
N ALA A 65 13.26 -6.69 -15.05
CA ALA A 65 13.31 -5.23 -14.99
C ALA A 65 11.98 -4.56 -15.39
N ASN A 66 11.17 -5.21 -16.23
CA ASN A 66 9.85 -4.70 -16.60
C ASN A 66 8.87 -4.83 -15.45
N ASP A 67 8.90 -5.95 -14.71
CA ASP A 67 8.09 -6.13 -13.51
C ASP A 67 8.49 -5.16 -12.38
N VAL A 68 9.78 -4.89 -12.23
CA VAL A 68 10.28 -3.84 -11.30
C VAL A 68 9.76 -2.47 -11.71
N ALA A 69 9.82 -2.12 -13.00
CA ALA A 69 9.27 -0.86 -13.51
C ALA A 69 7.75 -0.76 -13.28
N VAL A 70 6.98 -1.82 -13.55
CA VAL A 70 5.53 -1.85 -13.30
C VAL A 70 5.22 -1.72 -11.80
N ALA A 71 5.97 -2.40 -10.92
CA ALA A 71 5.77 -2.31 -9.47
C ALA A 71 6.10 -0.90 -8.94
N LEU A 72 7.13 -0.22 -9.47
CA LEU A 72 7.42 1.18 -9.17
C LEU A 72 6.30 2.12 -9.63
N ALA A 73 5.79 1.92 -10.85
CA ALA A 73 4.69 2.70 -11.40
C ALA A 73 3.43 2.55 -10.54
N ARG A 74 3.08 1.31 -10.16
CA ARG A 74 1.97 1.02 -9.25
C ARG A 74 2.20 1.62 -7.87
N THR A 75 3.42 1.61 -7.35
CA THR A 75 3.72 2.23 -6.05
C THR A 75 3.40 3.73 -6.06
N GLY A 76 3.84 4.46 -7.11
CA GLY A 76 3.45 5.86 -7.28
C GLY A 76 1.94 6.04 -7.42
N ALA A 77 1.31 5.24 -8.29
CA ALA A 77 -0.12 5.32 -8.56
C ALA A 77 -1.00 5.00 -7.35
N PHE A 78 -0.65 4.00 -6.56
CA PHE A 78 -1.51 3.46 -5.50
C PHE A 78 -1.45 4.28 -4.20
N PHE A 79 -0.27 4.78 -3.82
CA PHE A 79 -0.05 5.46 -2.54
C PHE A 79 -0.47 6.92 -2.54
N SER A 80 -0.50 7.56 -3.70
CA SER A 80 -0.90 8.96 -3.78
C SER A 80 -2.42 9.13 -3.62
N ASN A 81 -2.80 10.31 -3.13
CA ASN A 81 -4.14 10.86 -3.16
C ASN A 81 -4.11 12.19 -3.94
N ASP A 82 -5.28 12.72 -4.28
CA ASP A 82 -5.40 13.94 -5.10
C ASP A 82 -4.79 15.19 -4.43
N GLN A 83 -4.49 15.13 -3.13
CA GLN A 83 -4.03 16.27 -2.34
C GLN A 83 -2.51 16.29 -2.08
N ALA A 84 -1.88 15.12 -1.98
CA ALA A 84 -0.47 14.98 -1.61
C ALA A 84 0.21 13.86 -2.43
N PRO A 85 1.23 14.18 -3.22
CA PRO A 85 1.97 13.18 -3.99
C PRO A 85 2.90 12.38 -3.08
N LEU A 86 2.85 11.05 -3.19
CA LEU A 86 3.77 10.13 -2.52
C LEU A 86 4.47 9.26 -3.58
N SER A 87 5.81 9.24 -3.55
CA SER A 87 6.63 8.42 -4.45
C SER A 87 7.04 7.11 -3.76
N SER A 88 7.64 6.20 -4.53
CA SER A 88 8.37 5.03 -3.99
C SER A 88 9.38 5.39 -2.89
N ARG A 89 10.06 6.55 -3.00
CA ARG A 89 10.94 7.07 -1.94
C ARG A 89 10.16 7.48 -0.69
N THR A 90 9.01 8.13 -0.84
CA THR A 90 8.15 8.45 0.29
C THR A 90 7.73 7.19 1.04
N VAL A 91 7.29 6.17 0.30
CA VAL A 91 6.84 4.90 0.88
C VAL A 91 7.98 4.18 1.59
N ARG A 92 9.18 4.13 0.99
CA ARG A 92 10.38 3.57 1.65
C ARG A 92 10.71 4.27 2.96
N PHE A 93 10.57 5.59 3.01
CA PHE A 93 10.87 6.40 4.19
C PHE A 93 9.93 6.10 5.37
N ILE A 94 8.71 5.61 5.10
CA ILE A 94 7.71 5.27 6.11
C ILE A 94 7.49 3.76 6.28
N SER A 95 8.37 2.90 5.74
CA SER A 95 8.26 1.43 5.81
C SER A 95 9.40 0.71 6.56
N GLY A 96 10.31 1.48 7.17
CA GLY A 96 11.48 0.94 7.85
C GLY A 96 11.27 0.52 9.29
N ILE A 97 12.29 -0.13 9.86
CA ILE A 97 12.32 -0.59 11.26
C ILE A 97 12.52 0.54 12.28
N HIS A 98 12.84 1.74 11.78
CA HIS A 98 12.92 3.00 12.53
C HIS A 98 12.27 4.13 11.76
N PHE A 99 11.71 5.10 12.48
CA PHE A 99 11.26 6.38 11.93
C PHE A 99 11.73 7.55 12.80
N PRO A 100 12.53 8.50 12.25
CA PRO A 100 13.01 8.51 10.87
C PRO A 100 14.07 7.42 10.60
N PRO A 101 14.23 6.99 9.33
CA PRO A 101 15.22 5.97 8.98
C PRO A 101 16.65 6.35 9.39
N GLY A 102 17.40 5.37 9.90
CA GLY A 102 18.81 5.55 10.29
C GLY A 102 19.05 6.18 11.67
N VAL A 103 17.99 6.50 12.42
CA VAL A 103 18.12 6.95 13.81
C VAL A 103 17.88 5.77 14.74
N THR A 104 18.93 5.40 15.47
CA THR A 104 18.91 4.28 16.43
C THR A 104 17.90 4.52 17.56
N ASN A 105 17.31 3.45 18.05
CA ASN A 105 16.39 3.39 19.18
C ASN A 105 15.13 4.25 18.97
N GLN A 106 14.67 4.36 17.72
CA GLN A 106 13.39 4.97 17.37
C GLN A 106 12.35 3.92 17.04
N ALA A 107 11.08 4.26 17.31
CA ALA A 107 9.95 3.42 16.96
C ALA A 107 9.95 3.07 15.46
N PRO A 108 9.43 1.89 15.06
CA PRO A 108 9.31 1.54 13.66
C PRO A 108 8.40 2.51 12.91
N ALA A 109 8.63 2.61 11.60
CA ALA A 109 7.78 3.41 10.75
C ALA A 109 6.38 2.79 10.62
N ASP A 110 5.40 3.67 10.40
CA ASP A 110 3.97 3.33 10.40
C ASP A 110 3.62 2.18 9.46
N LEU A 111 4.29 2.06 8.31
CA LEU A 111 4.00 1.07 7.27
C LEU A 111 5.07 -0.03 7.16
N TYR A 112 5.68 -0.44 8.28
CA TYR A 112 6.54 -1.63 8.25
C TYR A 112 5.81 -2.84 7.61
N GLY A 113 6.46 -3.47 6.64
CA GLY A 113 5.91 -4.62 5.90
C GLY A 113 4.97 -4.27 4.75
N ILE A 114 4.89 -3.00 4.33
CA ILE A 114 4.08 -2.58 3.18
C ILE A 114 4.44 -3.31 1.89
N GLU A 115 5.70 -3.75 1.75
CA GLU A 115 6.23 -4.53 0.63
C GLU A 115 5.50 -5.88 0.44
N ASN A 116 4.84 -6.39 1.48
CA ASN A 116 4.09 -7.64 1.47
C ASN A 116 2.64 -7.50 0.97
N THR A 117 2.22 -6.29 0.59
CA THR A 117 0.86 -5.98 0.14
C THR A 117 0.77 -5.82 -1.37
N ASN A 118 -0.45 -5.89 -1.94
CA ASN A 118 -0.67 -5.66 -3.37
C ASN A 118 0.13 -6.60 -4.30
N ARG A 119 0.35 -7.85 -3.88
CA ARG A 119 1.13 -8.87 -4.62
C ARG A 119 0.30 -9.64 -5.65
N GLY A 120 -0.90 -9.15 -5.98
CA GLY A 120 -1.78 -9.78 -6.97
C GLY A 120 -2.60 -10.95 -6.44
N CYS A 121 -2.91 -10.96 -5.14
CA CYS A 121 -3.85 -11.92 -4.57
C CYS A 121 -5.27 -11.68 -5.10
N THR A 122 -6.04 -12.75 -5.26
CA THR A 122 -7.46 -12.62 -5.56
C THR A 122 -8.18 -12.08 -4.32
N LEU A 123 -8.61 -10.82 -4.39
CA LEU A 123 -9.42 -10.21 -3.33
C LEU A 123 -10.87 -10.63 -3.46
N ILE A 124 -11.45 -10.42 -4.64
CA ILE A 124 -12.82 -10.81 -4.99
C ILE A 124 -12.75 -11.63 -6.27
N ASN A 125 -13.34 -12.83 -6.27
CA ASN A 125 -13.42 -13.67 -7.45
C ASN A 125 -14.64 -13.31 -8.32
N ASP A 126 -14.69 -12.05 -8.75
CA ASP A 126 -15.73 -11.51 -9.63
C ASP A 126 -15.08 -10.78 -10.82
N PRO A 127 -15.36 -11.19 -12.08
CA PRO A 127 -14.79 -10.55 -13.25
C PRO A 127 -15.14 -9.06 -13.38
N THR A 128 -16.33 -8.65 -12.92
CA THR A 128 -16.75 -7.24 -12.99
C THR A 128 -15.88 -6.39 -12.05
N PHE A 129 -15.63 -6.86 -10.83
CA PHE A 129 -14.71 -6.25 -9.89
C PHE A 129 -13.29 -6.20 -10.47
N GLN A 130 -12.77 -7.33 -10.97
CA GLN A 130 -11.40 -7.43 -11.49
C GLN A 130 -11.18 -6.59 -12.76
N SER A 131 -12.22 -6.35 -13.56
CA SER A 131 -12.16 -5.46 -14.72
C SER A 131 -12.01 -3.98 -14.36
N LYS A 132 -12.22 -3.61 -13.09
CA LYS A 132 -12.11 -2.25 -12.57
C LYS A 132 -10.97 -2.09 -11.56
N ILE A 133 -10.68 -3.15 -10.82
CA ILE A 133 -9.63 -3.24 -9.80
C ILE A 133 -8.86 -4.53 -10.08
N PRO A 134 -7.87 -4.50 -10.98
CA PRO A 134 -7.17 -5.69 -11.40
C PRO A 134 -6.24 -6.17 -10.27
N PRO A 135 -6.07 -7.49 -10.07
CA PRO A 135 -4.98 -7.99 -9.25
C PRO A 135 -3.65 -7.47 -9.80
N ALA A 136 -2.79 -6.97 -8.92
CA ALA A 136 -1.47 -6.46 -9.29
C ALA A 136 -0.47 -7.59 -9.61
N LEU A 137 -0.74 -8.33 -10.69
CA LEU A 137 0.08 -9.45 -11.18
C LEU A 137 1.38 -8.97 -11.86
N ALA A 138 2.36 -9.86 -11.96
CA ALA A 138 3.50 -9.69 -12.86
C ALA A 138 3.06 -9.74 -14.34
N LEU A 139 3.83 -9.17 -15.25
CA LEU A 139 3.53 -9.11 -16.68
C LEU A 139 3.39 -10.51 -17.31
N GLY A 140 4.22 -11.45 -16.87
CA GLY A 140 4.14 -12.86 -17.29
C GLY A 140 3.00 -13.66 -16.64
N GLY A 141 2.18 -13.04 -15.80
CA GLY A 141 1.22 -13.71 -14.92
C GLY A 141 1.84 -14.14 -13.59
N GLY A 142 1.00 -14.62 -12.67
CA GLY A 142 1.41 -14.93 -11.30
C GLY A 142 1.52 -13.70 -10.40
N PHE A 143 2.01 -13.90 -9.17
CA PHE A 143 2.07 -12.84 -8.17
C PHE A 143 3.01 -11.70 -8.60
N GLY A 144 2.56 -10.47 -8.39
CA GLY A 144 3.40 -9.29 -8.60
C GLY A 144 4.35 -9.05 -7.44
N LEU A 145 5.26 -8.09 -7.63
CA LEU A 145 6.30 -7.73 -6.66
C LEU A 145 5.79 -6.94 -5.45
N GLY A 146 4.48 -6.64 -5.42
CA GLY A 146 3.87 -5.80 -4.40
C GLY A 146 4.25 -4.34 -4.52
N VAL A 147 4.15 -3.63 -3.39
CA VAL A 147 4.62 -2.25 -3.26
C VAL A 147 6.13 -2.23 -3.26
N LEU A 148 6.75 -1.55 -4.23
CA LEU A 148 8.20 -1.54 -4.38
C LEU A 148 8.83 -0.32 -3.69
N THR A 149 9.63 -0.59 -2.67
CA THR A 149 10.36 0.43 -1.89
C THR A 149 11.87 0.33 -2.08
N GLY A 150 12.38 -0.86 -2.41
CA GLY A 150 13.81 -1.17 -2.45
C GLY A 150 14.40 -1.46 -1.08
N LYS A 151 13.60 -1.87 -0.10
CA LYS A 151 14.08 -2.40 1.19
C LYS A 151 15.19 -3.43 0.94
N ALA A 152 16.33 -3.30 1.63
CA ALA A 152 17.56 -4.03 1.29
C ALA A 152 17.46 -5.54 1.55
N ASP A 153 16.85 -5.92 2.67
CA ASP A 153 16.70 -7.30 3.12
C ASP A 153 15.56 -7.37 4.15
N VAL A 154 15.25 -8.59 4.59
CA VAL A 154 14.14 -8.88 5.51
C VAL A 154 14.36 -8.27 6.90
N MET A 155 15.61 -8.04 7.29
CA MET A 155 15.97 -7.41 8.57
C MET A 155 16.04 -5.88 8.47
N ASP A 156 15.83 -5.31 7.28
CA ASP A 156 16.01 -3.90 6.97
C ASP A 156 17.40 -3.36 7.37
N SER A 157 18.46 -4.14 7.11
CA SER A 157 19.82 -3.83 7.61
C SER A 157 20.43 -2.53 7.08
N ASN A 158 19.89 -1.99 5.99
CA ASN A 158 20.32 -0.71 5.41
C ASN A 158 19.11 0.23 5.20
N PRO A 159 18.94 1.24 6.06
CA PRO A 159 17.80 2.17 6.00
C PRO A 159 17.86 3.15 4.82
N THR A 160 18.99 3.23 4.10
CA THR A 160 19.19 4.19 3.00
C THR A 160 18.88 3.61 1.62
N VAL A 161 18.78 2.28 1.48
CA VAL A 161 18.47 1.66 0.19
C VAL A 161 17.02 1.97 -0.18
N VAL A 162 16.84 2.40 -1.42
CA VAL A 162 15.56 2.79 -2.00
C VAL A 162 15.60 2.47 -3.50
N ASN A 163 14.47 2.03 -4.06
CA ASN A 163 14.22 2.10 -5.50
C ASN A 163 13.38 3.36 -5.77
N PRO A 164 13.99 4.50 -6.15
CA PRO A 164 13.28 5.78 -6.20
C PRO A 164 12.58 6.06 -7.54
N GLY A 165 12.62 5.11 -8.49
CA GLY A 165 12.12 5.29 -9.85
C GLY A 165 10.60 5.28 -10.00
N GLY A 166 9.81 5.24 -8.91
CA GLY A 166 8.36 5.22 -8.93
C GLY A 166 7.76 6.57 -8.50
N VAL A 167 7.08 7.25 -9.41
CA VAL A 167 6.53 8.62 -9.21
C VAL A 167 5.08 8.68 -9.69
N PRO A 168 4.14 9.29 -8.93
CA PRO A 168 2.76 9.46 -9.36
C PRO A 168 2.63 10.46 -10.52
N ILE A 169 1.66 10.23 -11.39
CA ILE A 169 1.28 11.14 -12.48
C ILE A 169 0.04 11.90 -12.05
N PHE A 170 0.18 13.22 -11.92
CA PHE A 170 -0.90 14.13 -11.56
C PHE A 170 -1.30 14.99 -12.75
N TYR A 171 -2.58 15.30 -12.84
CA TYR A 171 -3.10 16.32 -13.75
C TYR A 171 -4.20 17.12 -13.07
N LYS A 172 -4.04 18.45 -12.99
CA LYS A 172 -5.01 19.36 -12.36
C LYS A 172 -5.46 18.91 -10.96
N ASN A 173 -4.50 18.51 -10.13
CA ASN A 173 -4.70 17.99 -8.76
C ASN A 173 -5.50 16.70 -8.66
N ALA A 174 -5.48 15.86 -9.70
CA ALA A 174 -5.99 14.49 -9.63
C ALA A 174 -4.88 13.50 -10.01
N VAL A 175 -4.79 12.39 -9.27
CA VAL A 175 -3.86 11.30 -9.59
C VAL A 175 -4.44 10.48 -10.74
N LEU A 176 -3.77 10.50 -11.89
CA LEU A 176 -4.19 9.73 -13.06
C LEU A 176 -3.50 8.37 -13.17
N GLY A 177 -2.38 8.19 -12.47
CA GLY A 177 -1.60 6.97 -12.54
C GLY A 177 -0.21 7.11 -11.95
N GLY A 178 0.74 6.33 -12.47
CA GLY A 178 2.13 6.37 -12.04
C GLY A 178 3.09 5.93 -13.13
N ILE A 179 4.32 6.43 -13.04
CA ILE A 179 5.46 6.03 -13.88
C ILE A 179 6.48 5.30 -13.01
N GLY A 180 7.07 4.24 -13.57
CA GLY A 180 8.15 3.49 -12.97
C GLY A 180 9.30 3.35 -13.94
N VAL A 181 10.52 3.63 -13.48
CA VAL A 181 11.74 3.59 -14.30
C VAL A 181 12.81 2.73 -13.65
N VAL A 182 13.48 1.92 -14.48
CA VAL A 182 14.66 1.13 -14.14
C VAL A 182 15.73 1.39 -15.18
N THR A 183 16.99 1.62 -14.78
CA THR A 183 18.07 2.02 -15.70
C THR A 183 19.29 1.10 -15.57
N THR A 184 20.15 1.08 -16.59
CA THR A 184 21.48 0.42 -16.50
C THR A 184 22.48 1.15 -15.60
N SER A 185 22.20 2.40 -15.21
CA SER A 185 23.02 3.16 -14.27
C SER A 185 22.99 2.56 -12.86
N SER A 186 24.16 2.45 -12.23
CA SER A 186 24.30 2.09 -10.81
C SER A 186 23.85 3.20 -9.85
N ASN A 187 23.79 4.45 -10.32
CA ASN A 187 23.20 5.56 -9.59
C ASN A 187 21.67 5.55 -9.79
N LEU A 188 20.93 5.11 -8.77
CA LEU A 188 19.46 5.00 -8.83
C LEU A 188 18.74 6.36 -8.91
N ASN A 189 19.40 7.47 -8.59
CA ASN A 189 18.83 8.81 -8.80
C ASN A 189 18.63 9.13 -10.29
N VAL A 190 19.30 8.41 -11.19
CA VAL A 190 19.07 8.50 -12.63
C VAL A 190 17.67 8.00 -12.99
N ALA A 191 17.24 6.88 -12.39
CA ALA A 191 15.89 6.35 -12.56
C ALA A 191 14.83 7.30 -11.96
N GLU A 192 15.11 7.87 -10.78
CA GLU A 192 14.23 8.87 -10.14
C GLU A 192 14.02 10.10 -11.03
N TYR A 193 15.12 10.65 -11.58
CA TYR A 193 15.04 11.82 -12.45
C TYR A 193 14.25 11.54 -13.73
N ALA A 194 14.48 10.38 -14.36
CA ALA A 194 13.73 9.98 -15.55
C ALA A 194 12.23 9.81 -15.27
N ALA A 195 11.88 9.20 -14.13
CA ALA A 195 10.50 9.08 -13.69
C ALA A 195 9.86 10.45 -13.44
N PHE A 196 10.58 11.36 -12.77
CA PHE A 196 10.12 12.73 -12.53
C PHE A 196 9.94 13.54 -13.84
N ALA A 197 10.86 13.39 -14.79
CA ALA A 197 10.75 14.00 -16.11
C ALA A 197 9.50 13.52 -16.86
N GLY A 198 9.21 12.21 -16.82
CA GLY A 198 7.99 11.64 -17.38
C GLY A 198 6.72 12.11 -16.66
N SER A 199 6.71 12.13 -15.32
CA SER A 199 5.55 12.56 -14.52
C SER A 199 5.25 14.06 -14.61
N THR A 200 6.15 14.84 -15.21
CA THR A 200 6.00 16.30 -15.44
C THR A 200 6.07 16.68 -16.92
N ALA A 201 5.87 15.69 -17.80
CA ALA A 201 5.85 15.89 -19.25
C ALA A 201 4.73 16.84 -19.69
N ALA A 202 4.91 17.47 -20.85
CA ALA A 202 3.82 18.18 -21.52
C ALA A 202 2.75 17.16 -21.95
N ARG A 203 1.48 17.49 -21.67
CA ARG A 203 0.34 16.67 -22.05
C ARG A 203 -0.08 16.99 -23.49
N SER A 204 -0.48 18.24 -23.73
CA SER A 204 -0.85 18.74 -25.07
C SER A 204 -0.03 19.95 -25.54
N GLY A 205 0.78 20.57 -24.66
CA GLY A 205 1.62 21.72 -24.98
C GLY A 205 2.42 22.23 -23.78
N ALA A 206 3.23 23.27 -23.97
CA ALA A 206 4.17 23.75 -22.94
C ALA A 206 3.49 24.26 -21.64
N ALA A 207 2.27 24.81 -21.75
CA ALA A 207 1.50 25.30 -20.61
C ALA A 207 0.56 24.24 -19.99
N ASP A 208 0.35 23.10 -20.67
CA ASP A 208 -0.52 22.02 -20.24
C ASP A 208 0.34 20.80 -19.92
N ARG A 209 0.72 20.68 -18.65
CA ARG A 209 1.70 19.69 -18.19
C ARG A 209 1.13 18.84 -17.07
N PHE A 210 1.66 17.62 -16.96
CA PHE A 210 1.51 16.83 -15.76
C PHE A 210 2.30 17.43 -14.60
N GLY A 211 1.86 17.14 -13.39
CA GLY A 211 2.55 17.53 -12.17
C GLY A 211 1.58 17.77 -11.00
N PRO A 212 2.01 17.46 -9.76
CA PRO A 212 1.23 17.78 -8.58
C PRO A 212 1.37 19.27 -8.22
N SER A 213 0.31 19.86 -7.67
CA SER A 213 0.33 21.20 -7.07
C SER A 213 -0.23 21.14 -5.64
N PRO A 214 0.49 20.50 -4.70
CA PRO A 214 -0.01 20.29 -3.34
C PRO A 214 -0.28 21.63 -2.64
N ALA A 215 -1.38 21.70 -1.89
CA ALA A 215 -1.71 22.87 -1.10
C ALA A 215 -0.64 23.15 -0.01
N PRO A 216 -0.46 24.40 0.45
CA PRO A 216 0.47 24.71 1.54
C PRO A 216 0.28 23.79 2.77
N PRO A 217 1.38 23.34 3.41
CA PRO A 217 2.78 23.74 3.19
C PRO A 217 3.49 23.08 2.00
N GLY A 218 2.79 22.31 1.16
CA GLY A 218 3.36 21.65 -0.02
C GLY A 218 4.12 20.35 0.29
N VAL A 219 4.21 19.97 1.57
CA VAL A 219 4.87 18.75 2.04
C VAL A 219 4.06 18.12 3.19
N VAL A 220 4.04 16.80 3.24
CA VAL A 220 3.40 16.04 4.31
C VAL A 220 4.37 15.90 5.49
N PHE A 221 3.84 16.03 6.71
CA PHE A 221 4.58 15.79 7.94
C PHE A 221 3.96 14.64 8.74
N ILE A 222 4.79 13.67 9.13
CA ILE A 222 4.41 12.62 10.10
C ILE A 222 5.33 12.75 11.32
N GLY A 223 4.75 12.84 12.52
CA GLY A 223 5.54 13.00 13.74
C GLY A 223 6.43 14.26 13.77
N GLY A 224 6.09 15.29 13.00
CA GLY A 224 6.92 16.50 12.83
C GLY A 224 8.06 16.37 11.80
N ILE A 225 8.18 15.22 11.13
CA ILE A 225 9.20 14.95 10.12
C ILE A 225 8.60 15.11 8.73
N ALA A 226 9.23 15.95 7.90
CA ALA A 226 8.83 16.14 6.51
C ALA A 226 9.12 14.87 5.70
N LEU A 227 8.12 14.39 4.96
CA LEU A 227 8.29 13.22 4.11
C LEU A 227 9.02 13.61 2.82
N PRO A 228 10.03 12.84 2.38
CA PRO A 228 10.65 13.05 1.08
C PRO A 228 9.66 12.68 -0.03
N PHE A 229 9.72 13.37 -1.16
CA PHE A 229 8.99 13.01 -2.38
C PHE A 229 9.96 12.55 -3.48
N VAL A 230 10.45 13.47 -4.30
CA VAL A 230 11.49 13.24 -5.30
C VAL A 230 12.70 14.05 -4.89
N SER A 231 13.85 13.41 -4.74
CA SER A 231 15.09 14.11 -4.38
C SER A 231 15.84 14.63 -5.61
N GLN A 232 15.85 13.85 -6.69
CA GLN A 232 16.55 14.22 -7.92
C GLN A 232 15.60 14.83 -8.96
N THR A 233 15.41 16.16 -8.91
CA THR A 233 14.54 16.90 -9.85
C THR A 233 15.28 17.51 -11.05
N ALA A 234 16.62 17.46 -11.04
CA ALA A 234 17.48 17.91 -12.13
C ALA A 234 18.31 16.74 -12.67
N ARG A 235 18.84 16.86 -13.89
CA ARG A 235 19.65 15.80 -14.50
C ARG A 235 20.90 15.52 -13.65
N PRO A 236 21.16 14.27 -13.24
CA PRO A 236 22.38 13.92 -12.54
C PRO A 236 23.64 14.26 -13.32
N THR A 237 24.71 14.64 -12.62
CA THR A 237 26.02 14.95 -13.20
C THR A 237 26.55 13.78 -14.05
N GLY A 238 27.14 14.10 -15.19
CA GLY A 238 27.70 13.10 -16.12
C GLY A 238 26.72 12.55 -17.16
N LEU A 239 25.43 12.92 -17.09
CA LEU A 239 24.44 12.58 -18.12
C LEU A 239 24.23 13.72 -19.11
N SER A 240 24.09 13.39 -20.39
CA SER A 240 23.58 14.28 -21.43
C SER A 240 22.07 14.11 -21.61
N ALA A 241 21.40 15.16 -22.09
CA ALA A 241 20.02 15.04 -22.57
C ALA A 241 19.96 14.13 -23.81
N GLY A 242 18.75 13.63 -24.10
CA GLY A 242 18.47 12.91 -25.33
C GLY A 242 18.43 11.40 -25.14
N PRO A 243 17.77 10.69 -26.07
CA PRO A 243 17.64 9.25 -25.99
C PRO A 243 19.01 8.60 -26.24
N VAL A 244 19.15 7.38 -25.75
CA VAL A 244 20.24 6.50 -26.21
C VAL A 244 20.14 6.24 -27.71
N VAL A 245 21.29 6.10 -28.36
CA VAL A 245 21.36 5.69 -29.77
C VAL A 245 20.81 4.26 -29.89
N GLY A 246 19.85 4.06 -30.79
CA GLY A 246 19.24 2.75 -31.00
C GLY A 246 17.75 2.81 -31.23
N THR A 247 17.14 1.66 -31.50
CA THR A 247 15.68 1.54 -31.61
C THR A 247 15.13 0.93 -30.32
N GLY A 248 14.42 1.75 -29.54
CA GLY A 248 13.61 1.24 -28.44
C GLY A 248 12.27 0.68 -28.93
N SER A 249 11.63 -0.13 -28.11
CA SER A 249 10.37 -0.80 -28.46
C SER A 249 9.46 -0.98 -27.25
N TYR A 250 8.15 -1.03 -27.50
CA TYR A 250 7.16 -1.38 -26.50
C TYR A 250 7.06 -2.90 -26.34
N VAL A 251 7.23 -3.39 -25.11
CA VAL A 251 6.86 -4.76 -24.72
C VAL A 251 5.36 -4.85 -24.45
N VAL A 252 4.80 -3.79 -23.87
CA VAL A 252 3.34 -3.57 -23.78
C VAL A 252 3.04 -2.28 -24.52
N ALA A 253 2.21 -2.38 -25.58
CA ALA A 253 1.85 -1.24 -26.40
C ALA A 253 1.06 -0.19 -25.59
N PRO A 254 1.23 1.11 -25.89
CA PRO A 254 0.44 2.18 -25.29
C PRO A 254 -1.07 1.93 -25.42
N ALA A 255 -1.81 2.13 -24.35
CA ALA A 255 -3.27 1.96 -24.29
C ALA A 255 -3.95 3.14 -23.57
N ASN A 256 -5.24 3.35 -23.85
CA ASN A 256 -6.07 4.26 -23.09
C ASN A 256 -6.39 3.66 -21.72
N SER A 257 -6.41 4.49 -20.68
CA SER A 257 -6.91 4.09 -19.37
C SER A 257 -8.41 3.79 -19.44
N PRO A 258 -8.89 2.71 -18.79
CA PRO A 258 -10.31 2.45 -18.59
C PRO A 258 -11.05 3.51 -17.76
N GLY A 259 -10.33 4.43 -17.10
CA GLY A 259 -10.89 5.48 -16.25
C GLY A 259 -10.49 5.32 -14.78
N PRO A 260 -11.05 6.16 -13.89
CA PRO A 260 -10.75 6.10 -12.47
C PRO A 260 -11.29 4.80 -11.83
N PRO A 261 -10.63 4.28 -10.79
CA PRO A 261 -11.16 3.16 -10.01
C PRO A 261 -12.50 3.56 -9.34
N PRO A 262 -13.42 2.60 -9.14
CA PRO A 262 -14.72 2.88 -8.56
C PRO A 262 -14.63 3.40 -7.11
N GLU A 263 -15.68 4.08 -6.69
CA GLU A 263 -15.85 4.64 -5.34
C GLU A 263 -17.20 4.20 -4.76
N GLY A 264 -17.39 4.35 -3.45
CA GLY A 264 -18.58 3.90 -2.73
C GLY A 264 -18.51 2.43 -2.37
N ASP A 265 -19.67 1.76 -2.35
CA ASP A 265 -19.76 0.33 -2.05
C ASP A 265 -19.29 -0.48 -3.27
N LEU A 266 -18.05 -0.97 -3.21
CA LEU A 266 -17.47 -1.86 -4.22
C LEU A 266 -18.04 -3.27 -4.11
N ILE A 267 -18.32 -3.69 -2.87
CA ILE A 267 -19.11 -4.87 -2.53
C ILE A 267 -20.21 -4.39 -1.60
N THR A 268 -21.47 -4.60 -2.00
CA THR A 268 -22.62 -4.22 -1.20
C THR A 268 -22.66 -5.02 0.10
N ALA A 269 -23.17 -4.41 1.17
CA ALA A 269 -23.36 -5.08 2.44
C ALA A 269 -24.27 -6.32 2.28
N GLY A 270 -23.73 -7.50 2.57
CA GLY A 270 -24.40 -8.79 2.46
C GLY A 270 -24.35 -9.59 3.76
N ALA A 271 -25.21 -10.60 3.87
CA ALA A 271 -25.11 -11.58 4.95
C ALA A 271 -23.97 -12.57 4.66
N GLY A 272 -23.24 -12.97 5.71
CA GLY A 272 -22.18 -13.96 5.63
C GLY A 272 -22.66 -15.36 5.21
N PRO A 273 -22.01 -16.06 4.26
CA PRO A 273 -22.33 -17.45 3.95
C PRO A 273 -22.26 -18.39 5.17
N MET A 274 -21.38 -18.11 6.15
CA MET A 274 -21.22 -18.85 7.39
C MET A 274 -22.15 -18.39 8.52
N GLY A 275 -22.88 -17.29 8.33
CA GLY A 275 -23.96 -16.87 9.23
C GLY A 275 -23.56 -16.16 10.53
N GLY A 276 -22.52 -15.32 10.55
CA GLY A 276 -22.13 -14.51 11.72
C GLY A 276 -22.73 -13.09 11.78
N LEU A 277 -22.85 -12.44 10.61
CA LEU A 277 -23.31 -11.06 10.44
C LEU A 277 -24.44 -10.99 9.40
N SER A 278 -25.46 -10.21 9.69
CA SER A 278 -26.51 -9.86 8.73
C SER A 278 -26.06 -8.71 7.81
N ALA A 279 -26.74 -8.53 6.67
CA ALA A 279 -26.49 -7.38 5.80
C ALA A 279 -26.68 -6.03 6.53
N ALA A 280 -27.62 -5.95 7.49
CA ALA A 280 -27.83 -4.78 8.32
C ALA A 280 -26.65 -4.53 9.27
N ASP A 281 -26.10 -5.59 9.88
CA ASP A 281 -24.90 -5.51 10.72
C ASP A 281 -23.72 -4.97 9.92
N VAL A 282 -23.46 -5.55 8.73
CA VAL A 282 -22.37 -5.12 7.85
C VAL A 282 -22.54 -3.66 7.45
N LYS A 283 -23.75 -3.26 7.06
CA LYS A 283 -24.03 -1.86 6.71
C LYS A 283 -23.74 -0.93 7.89
N GLN A 284 -24.18 -1.28 9.10
CA GLN A 284 -23.93 -0.49 10.30
C GLN A 284 -22.43 -0.35 10.60
N ILE A 285 -21.66 -1.43 10.48
CA ILE A 285 -20.20 -1.41 10.68
C ILE A 285 -19.52 -0.45 9.68
N LEU A 286 -19.88 -0.55 8.39
CA LEU A 286 -19.34 0.32 7.35
C LEU A 286 -19.71 1.80 7.60
N ASP A 287 -20.97 2.07 7.94
CA ASP A 287 -21.46 3.42 8.21
C ASP A 287 -20.79 4.05 9.44
N ASN A 288 -20.60 3.28 10.52
CA ASN A 288 -19.96 3.74 11.75
C ASN A 288 -18.46 4.05 11.55
N ALA A 289 -17.75 3.18 10.82
CA ALA A 289 -16.37 3.44 10.44
C ALA A 289 -16.27 4.71 9.58
N GLU A 290 -17.10 4.85 8.54
CA GLU A 290 -17.09 6.04 7.68
C GLU A 290 -17.46 7.33 8.43
N ALA A 291 -18.42 7.27 9.37
CA ALA A 291 -18.76 8.41 10.22
C ALA A 291 -17.56 8.84 11.08
N THR A 292 -16.82 7.88 11.63
CA THR A 292 -15.59 8.13 12.38
C THR A 292 -14.50 8.73 11.48
N ALA A 293 -14.35 8.21 10.27
CA ALA A 293 -13.42 8.71 9.26
C ALA A 293 -13.72 10.18 8.90
N LYS A 294 -14.99 10.56 8.73
CA LYS A 294 -15.41 11.94 8.42
C LYS A 294 -15.01 12.97 9.49
N MET A 295 -14.77 12.53 10.72
CA MET A 295 -14.32 13.40 11.81
C MET A 295 -12.80 13.40 11.99
N THR A 296 -12.10 12.38 11.48
CA THR A 296 -10.70 12.10 11.76
C THR A 296 -9.76 12.88 10.85
N ARG A 297 -8.75 13.54 11.40
CA ARG A 297 -7.69 14.25 10.67
C ARG A 297 -6.72 13.27 10.04
N ALA A 298 -6.45 13.46 8.75
CA ALA A 298 -5.50 12.67 7.99
C ALA A 298 -4.05 12.96 8.34
N ALA A 299 -3.18 11.95 8.24
CA ALA A 299 -1.74 12.13 8.35
C ALA A 299 -1.14 12.60 7.02
N ILE A 300 -1.63 12.09 5.89
CA ILE A 300 -1.02 12.26 4.56
C ILE A 300 -1.82 13.13 3.57
N ARG A 301 -2.64 14.08 4.06
CA ARG A 301 -3.42 14.98 3.20
C ARG A 301 -3.10 16.45 3.42
N LEU A 302 -3.28 17.22 2.35
CA LEU A 302 -3.07 18.67 2.32
C LEU A 302 -4.35 19.40 1.81
N PRO A 303 -4.68 20.60 2.30
CA PRO A 303 -4.03 21.31 3.40
C PRO A 303 -4.19 20.57 4.74
N LEU A 304 -3.36 20.93 5.72
CA LEU A 304 -3.41 20.34 7.06
C LEU A 304 -4.82 20.49 7.67
N GLY A 305 -5.27 19.47 8.39
CA GLY A 305 -6.63 19.40 8.94
C GLY A 305 -7.66 18.73 8.01
N SER A 306 -7.25 18.36 6.79
CA SER A 306 -8.05 17.52 5.90
C SER A 306 -8.47 16.21 6.58
N LYS A 307 -9.68 15.73 6.27
CA LYS A 307 -10.23 14.50 6.84
C LYS A 307 -9.74 13.28 6.09
N VAL A 308 -9.60 12.17 6.81
CA VAL A 308 -9.21 10.89 6.22
C VAL A 308 -10.24 10.42 5.18
N ARG A 309 -9.74 9.61 4.26
CA ARG A 309 -10.46 8.80 3.28
C ARG A 309 -9.93 7.39 3.42
N MET A 310 -10.83 6.48 3.79
CA MET A 310 -10.49 5.10 4.06
C MET A 310 -11.16 4.17 3.06
N VAL A 311 -10.55 3.01 2.88
CA VAL A 311 -11.24 1.80 2.45
C VAL A 311 -11.59 0.99 3.69
N ILE A 312 -12.82 0.48 3.75
CA ILE A 312 -13.37 -0.26 4.88
C ILE A 312 -13.90 -1.59 4.34
N ALA A 313 -13.46 -2.70 4.90
CA ALA A 313 -13.83 -4.05 4.48
C ALA A 313 -14.35 -4.88 5.66
N VAL A 314 -15.38 -5.68 5.41
CA VAL A 314 -15.92 -6.65 6.36
C VAL A 314 -15.84 -8.04 5.73
N ALA A 315 -15.24 -8.99 6.45
CA ALA A 315 -15.13 -10.39 6.05
C ALA A 315 -15.99 -11.28 6.94
N ASP A 316 -16.60 -12.30 6.34
CA ASP A 316 -17.27 -13.39 7.06
C ASP A 316 -16.26 -14.43 7.58
N LEU A 317 -16.71 -15.38 8.40
CA LEU A 317 -15.88 -16.37 9.10
C LEU A 317 -15.08 -17.33 8.19
N ASP A 318 -15.39 -17.39 6.90
CA ASP A 318 -14.62 -18.13 5.89
C ASP A 318 -13.61 -17.24 5.12
N GLY A 319 -13.57 -15.94 5.42
CA GLY A 319 -12.77 -14.93 4.74
C GLY A 319 -13.43 -14.31 3.50
N THR A 320 -14.67 -14.65 3.19
CA THR A 320 -15.45 -14.02 2.12
C THR A 320 -15.71 -12.56 2.47
N ILE A 321 -15.41 -11.63 1.56
CA ILE A 321 -15.70 -10.20 1.77
C ILE A 321 -17.19 -9.97 1.53
N ILE A 322 -17.88 -9.52 2.57
CA ILE A 322 -19.34 -9.28 2.59
C ILE A 322 -19.71 -7.80 2.67
N GLY A 323 -18.70 -6.92 2.64
CA GLY A 323 -18.85 -5.49 2.47
C GLY A 323 -17.49 -4.86 2.19
N LEU A 324 -17.41 -3.98 1.20
CA LEU A 324 -16.18 -3.26 0.85
C LEU A 324 -16.55 -1.88 0.35
N ARG A 325 -16.21 -0.85 1.13
CA ARG A 325 -16.49 0.55 0.83
C ARG A 325 -15.20 1.32 0.62
N ARG A 326 -15.10 2.01 -0.52
CA ARG A 326 -14.00 2.92 -0.86
C ARG A 326 -14.49 4.35 -0.77
N MET A 327 -14.06 5.11 0.23
CA MET A 327 -14.36 6.55 0.28
C MET A 327 -13.72 7.26 -0.92
N GLN A 328 -14.36 8.32 -1.40
CA GLN A 328 -13.84 9.14 -2.50
C GLN A 328 -12.40 9.57 -2.25
N ASP A 329 -11.53 9.40 -3.24
CA ASP A 329 -10.09 9.72 -3.19
C ASP A 329 -9.29 8.99 -2.09
N SER A 330 -9.81 7.91 -1.49
CA SER A 330 -8.96 7.04 -0.67
C SER A 330 -7.88 6.37 -1.54
N THR A 331 -6.73 6.06 -0.93
CA THR A 331 -5.61 5.43 -1.64
C THR A 331 -6.01 4.07 -2.22
N VAL A 332 -5.52 3.73 -3.42
CA VAL A 332 -5.94 2.50 -4.12
C VAL A 332 -5.31 1.25 -3.50
N PHE A 333 -4.08 1.35 -2.97
CA PHE A 333 -3.45 0.23 -2.25
C PHE A 333 -4.31 -0.26 -1.07
N SER A 334 -5.12 0.64 -0.51
CA SER A 334 -5.98 0.37 0.64
C SER A 334 -7.10 -0.61 0.33
N ILE A 335 -7.43 -0.87 -0.94
CA ILE A 335 -8.44 -1.87 -1.32
C ILE A 335 -7.96 -3.28 -0.95
N ASP A 336 -6.74 -3.64 -1.38
CA ASP A 336 -6.08 -4.88 -1.00
C ASP A 336 -5.89 -4.95 0.51
N VAL A 337 -5.32 -3.89 1.08
CA VAL A 337 -4.96 -3.88 2.50
C VAL A 337 -6.18 -3.99 3.41
N ALA A 338 -7.28 -3.26 3.17
CA ALA A 338 -8.47 -3.36 4.00
C ALA A 338 -9.11 -4.76 3.93
N ALA A 339 -9.24 -5.32 2.72
CA ALA A 339 -9.78 -6.67 2.53
C ALA A 339 -8.89 -7.74 3.20
N THR A 340 -7.58 -7.63 3.05
CA THR A 340 -6.61 -8.54 3.69
C THR A 340 -6.62 -8.40 5.21
N LYS A 341 -6.65 -7.18 5.75
CA LYS A 341 -6.84 -6.92 7.18
C LYS A 341 -8.11 -7.59 7.73
N ALA A 342 -9.24 -7.48 7.03
CA ALA A 342 -10.49 -8.13 7.44
C ALA A 342 -10.35 -9.67 7.50
N ARG A 343 -9.71 -10.29 6.50
CA ARG A 343 -9.42 -11.73 6.48
C ARG A 343 -8.45 -12.17 7.56
N ASN A 344 -7.42 -11.36 7.83
CA ASN A 344 -6.48 -11.60 8.92
C ASN A 344 -7.25 -11.69 10.24
N MET A 345 -8.22 -10.82 10.47
CA MET A 345 -9.01 -10.83 11.70
C MET A 345 -9.87 -12.07 11.85
N VAL A 346 -10.43 -12.59 10.75
CA VAL A 346 -11.15 -13.87 10.76
C VAL A 346 -10.22 -15.02 11.15
N TYR A 347 -9.03 -15.08 10.53
CA TYR A 347 -8.09 -16.17 10.78
C TYR A 347 -7.45 -16.12 12.18
N PHE A 348 -6.79 -15.01 12.53
CA PHE A 348 -5.98 -14.93 13.75
C PHE A 348 -6.80 -14.83 15.05
N ASN A 349 -8.10 -14.52 14.96
CA ASN A 349 -9.03 -14.60 16.09
C ASN A 349 -9.86 -15.90 16.07
N GLY A 350 -9.78 -16.68 15.00
CA GLY A 350 -10.55 -17.90 14.80
C GLY A 350 -9.90 -19.13 15.45
N THR A 351 -10.71 -20.19 15.62
CA THR A 351 -10.24 -21.48 16.14
C THR A 351 -9.30 -22.22 15.17
N ILE A 352 -9.25 -21.78 13.90
CA ILE A 352 -8.42 -22.33 12.84
C ILE A 352 -6.99 -21.78 12.82
N ARG A 353 -6.69 -20.76 13.63
CA ARG A 353 -5.32 -20.27 13.84
C ARG A 353 -4.43 -21.39 14.35
N THR A 354 -3.17 -21.42 13.96
CA THR A 354 -2.20 -22.36 14.53
C THR A 354 -1.46 -21.74 15.72
N ALA A 355 -0.93 -22.58 16.60
CA ALA A 355 -0.08 -22.09 17.69
C ALA A 355 1.25 -21.46 17.19
N ALA A 356 1.72 -21.88 16.00
CA ALA A 356 2.96 -21.40 15.40
C ALA A 356 2.85 -19.96 14.84
N ASP A 357 1.64 -19.44 14.65
CA ASP A 357 1.41 -18.10 14.13
C ASP A 357 1.85 -17.01 15.11
N LEU A 358 1.42 -17.12 16.37
CA LEU A 358 1.58 -16.11 17.42
C LEU A 358 2.19 -16.77 18.67
N ASN A 359 3.47 -17.16 18.58
CA ASN A 359 4.18 -17.87 19.64
C ASN A 359 4.13 -17.13 20.98
N GLY A 360 3.69 -17.79 22.05
CA GLY A 360 3.53 -17.16 23.37
C GLY A 360 2.18 -16.45 23.58
N VAL A 361 1.34 -16.35 22.54
CA VAL A 361 -0.03 -15.81 22.64
C VAL A 361 -1.03 -16.95 22.78
N PRO A 362 -1.81 -17.02 23.87
CA PRO A 362 -2.84 -18.03 24.04
C PRO A 362 -3.83 -18.12 22.86
N MET A 363 -4.32 -19.33 22.57
CA MET A 363 -5.44 -19.51 21.63
C MET A 363 -6.69 -18.83 22.17
N GLY A 364 -7.46 -18.19 21.29
CA GLY A 364 -8.65 -17.41 21.68
C GLY A 364 -8.36 -15.99 22.15
N THR A 365 -7.09 -15.57 22.24
CA THR A 365 -6.76 -14.14 22.42
C THR A 365 -7.22 -13.35 21.20
N ALA A 366 -7.97 -12.27 21.45
CA ALA A 366 -8.37 -11.32 20.44
C ALA A 366 -7.18 -10.41 20.07
N VAL A 367 -6.79 -10.42 18.80
CA VAL A 367 -5.61 -9.71 18.27
C VAL A 367 -6.01 -8.81 17.11
N THR A 368 -5.19 -7.78 16.85
CA THR A 368 -5.30 -6.88 15.70
C THR A 368 -4.07 -7.00 14.80
N ASN A 369 -4.08 -6.42 13.60
CA ASN A 369 -2.86 -6.33 12.78
C ASN A 369 -1.77 -5.49 13.46
N ARG A 370 -2.11 -4.62 14.42
CA ARG A 370 -1.12 -3.97 15.31
C ARG A 370 -0.44 -4.98 16.23
N THR A 371 -1.20 -5.87 16.86
CA THR A 371 -0.65 -6.97 17.66
C THR A 371 0.29 -7.85 16.85
N ILE A 372 -0.16 -8.24 15.65
CA ILE A 372 0.59 -9.12 14.74
C ILE A 372 1.90 -8.44 14.31
N SER A 373 1.81 -7.19 13.85
CA SER A 373 2.98 -6.38 13.49
C SER A 373 3.99 -6.30 14.63
N PHE A 374 3.53 -6.01 15.86
CA PHE A 374 4.40 -5.79 17.00
C PHE A 374 5.35 -6.96 17.30
N GLY A 375 4.88 -8.20 17.20
CA GLY A 375 5.73 -9.38 17.36
C GLY A 375 6.40 -9.87 16.08
N ALA A 376 6.07 -9.31 14.92
CA ALA A 376 6.60 -9.70 13.61
C ALA A 376 7.71 -8.75 13.09
N GLN A 377 8.25 -7.91 13.96
CA GLN A 377 9.35 -6.99 13.66
C GLN A 377 10.71 -7.70 13.84
N PRO A 378 11.77 -7.24 13.14
CA PRO A 378 13.11 -7.81 13.26
C PRO A 378 13.82 -7.36 14.54
N LEU A 379 13.21 -6.43 15.29
CA LEU A 379 13.62 -5.98 16.62
C LEU A 379 12.44 -6.17 17.59
N TYR A 380 12.71 -6.67 18.79
CA TYR A 380 11.70 -6.90 19.82
C TYR A 380 12.22 -6.56 21.23
N PRO A 381 11.68 -5.52 21.89
CA PRO A 381 10.57 -4.68 21.42
C PRO A 381 10.90 -3.88 20.15
N PRO A 382 9.90 -3.59 19.29
CA PRO A 382 10.13 -2.88 18.03
C PRO A 382 10.87 -1.56 18.22
N GLY A 383 11.90 -1.36 17.38
CA GLY A 383 12.68 -0.13 17.35
C GLY A 383 13.85 -0.07 18.33
N ILE A 384 14.07 -1.07 19.18
CA ILE A 384 15.22 -1.11 20.10
C ILE A 384 16.39 -1.85 19.44
N ASP A 385 17.46 -1.13 19.12
CA ASP A 385 18.65 -1.70 18.47
C ASP A 385 19.34 -2.75 19.35
N GLY A 386 19.93 -3.76 18.69
CA GLY A 386 20.62 -4.87 19.37
C GLY A 386 19.68 -5.89 20.04
N SER A 387 18.37 -5.71 19.93
CA SER A 387 17.39 -6.73 20.33
C SER A 387 17.27 -7.85 19.31
N ASN A 388 16.71 -8.98 19.73
CA ASN A 388 16.40 -10.10 18.83
C ASN A 388 15.12 -9.84 18.04
N ALA A 389 14.92 -10.60 16.96
CA ALA A 389 13.66 -10.60 16.24
C ALA A 389 12.48 -11.01 17.12
N GLY A 390 11.30 -10.48 16.82
CA GLY A 390 10.10 -10.76 17.59
C GLY A 390 9.62 -12.20 17.47
N PRO A 391 8.79 -12.65 18.44
CA PRO A 391 8.32 -14.03 18.53
C PRO A 391 7.48 -14.48 17.31
N PHE A 392 6.96 -13.54 16.52
CA PHE A 392 6.16 -13.77 15.32
C PHE A 392 6.93 -13.43 14.04
N PHE A 393 8.25 -13.19 14.10
CA PHE A 393 9.02 -12.85 12.91
C PHE A 393 9.02 -13.99 11.87
N ASN A 394 8.85 -15.24 12.33
CA ASN A 394 8.57 -16.39 11.47
C ASN A 394 7.36 -16.16 10.56
N LEU A 395 6.30 -15.51 11.05
CA LEU A 395 5.10 -15.18 10.31
C LEU A 395 5.39 -14.18 9.17
N TYR A 396 6.23 -13.18 9.43
CA TYR A 396 6.70 -12.22 8.41
C TYR A 396 7.48 -12.92 7.30
N THR A 397 8.45 -13.75 7.67
CA THR A 397 9.28 -14.50 6.71
C THR A 397 8.46 -15.50 5.89
N MET A 398 7.47 -16.16 6.51
CA MET A 398 6.59 -17.09 5.83
C MET A 398 5.69 -16.37 4.82
N ASP A 399 5.07 -15.26 5.22
CA ASP A 399 4.23 -14.47 4.31
C ASP A 399 5.04 -13.92 3.12
N LEU A 400 6.30 -13.52 3.34
CA LEU A 400 7.19 -13.10 2.26
C LEU A 400 7.47 -14.25 1.27
N ALA A 401 7.78 -15.44 1.79
CA ALA A 401 8.07 -16.63 0.98
C ALA A 401 6.84 -17.23 0.30
N SER A 402 5.65 -16.99 0.83
CA SER A 402 4.38 -17.56 0.35
C SER A 402 3.29 -16.49 0.25
N PRO A 403 3.32 -15.64 -0.80
CA PRO A 403 2.27 -14.65 -1.04
C PRO A 403 0.88 -15.28 -1.10
N CYS A 404 -0.13 -14.50 -0.71
CA CYS A 404 -1.54 -14.91 -0.78
C CYS A 404 -1.86 -16.17 0.04
N THR A 405 -1.13 -16.38 1.14
CA THR A 405 -1.45 -17.35 2.19
C THR A 405 -2.09 -16.65 3.39
N GLN A 406 -2.28 -17.35 4.52
CA GLN A 406 -2.93 -16.77 5.69
C GLN A 406 -2.31 -17.40 6.94
N GLY A 407 -1.18 -16.85 7.39
CA GLY A 407 -0.38 -17.48 8.43
C GLY A 407 0.02 -18.91 8.06
N PHE A 408 0.21 -19.76 9.06
CA PHE A 408 0.52 -21.18 8.88
C PHE A 408 -0.73 -22.03 8.59
N GLN A 409 -1.80 -21.43 8.07
CA GLN A 409 -3.00 -22.17 7.68
C GLN A 409 -2.68 -23.21 6.61
N SER A 410 -2.93 -24.48 6.92
CA SER A 410 -2.73 -25.58 5.99
C SER A 410 -3.60 -25.48 4.72
N GLY A 411 -3.19 -26.23 3.70
CA GLY A 411 -3.90 -26.30 2.41
C GLY A 411 -3.48 -25.20 1.44
N ALA A 412 -3.84 -25.36 0.17
CA ALA A 412 -3.46 -24.45 -0.90
C ALA A 412 -3.95 -23.01 -0.65
N ALA A 413 -3.32 -22.05 -1.34
CA ALA A 413 -3.89 -20.72 -1.51
C ALA A 413 -5.29 -20.85 -2.13
N ASN A 414 -6.23 -20.03 -1.69
CA ASN A 414 -7.58 -19.96 -2.24
C ASN A 414 -8.03 -18.49 -2.29
N SER A 415 -9.23 -18.22 -2.81
CA SER A 415 -9.73 -16.85 -2.97
C SER A 415 -9.90 -16.08 -1.66
N ASN A 416 -9.90 -16.76 -0.51
CA ASN A 416 -10.09 -16.17 0.81
C ASN A 416 -8.77 -16.05 1.60
N LYS A 417 -7.63 -16.37 0.98
CA LYS A 417 -6.29 -16.12 1.50
C LYS A 417 -5.63 -15.00 0.70
N SER A 418 -5.18 -13.93 1.36
CA SER A 418 -4.61 -12.76 0.67
C SER A 418 -3.33 -12.21 1.31
N GLY A 419 -2.65 -13.03 2.12
CA GLY A 419 -1.43 -12.66 2.84
C GLY A 419 -1.73 -12.01 4.19
N ILE A 420 -0.70 -11.42 4.78
CA ILE A 420 -0.76 -10.77 6.08
C ILE A 420 -0.35 -9.31 5.94
N VAL A 421 -1.12 -8.44 6.58
CA VAL A 421 -0.77 -7.03 6.73
C VAL A 421 -0.06 -6.80 8.06
N PHE A 422 1.14 -6.23 8.02
CA PHE A 422 1.96 -6.01 9.22
C PHE A 422 1.90 -4.57 9.73
N PHE A 423 0.73 -3.94 9.64
CA PHE A 423 0.49 -2.61 10.21
C PHE A 423 -0.97 -2.42 10.64
N PRO A 424 -1.24 -1.46 11.57
CA PRO A 424 -2.53 -1.28 12.25
C PRO A 424 -3.74 -1.01 11.33
N GLY A 425 -4.96 -1.09 11.89
CA GLY A 425 -6.21 -0.81 11.16
C GLY A 425 -7.20 -1.97 11.07
N SER A 426 -7.30 -2.83 12.08
CA SER A 426 -8.18 -4.00 12.00
C SER A 426 -8.64 -4.49 13.36
N ALA A 427 -9.76 -5.22 13.37
CA ALA A 427 -10.27 -5.89 14.56
C ALA A 427 -11.16 -7.09 14.19
N GLY A 428 -11.15 -8.12 15.03
CA GLY A 428 -12.21 -9.14 15.01
C GLY A 428 -13.53 -8.52 15.45
N LEU A 429 -14.64 -8.95 14.83
CA LEU A 429 -16.00 -8.56 15.20
C LEU A 429 -16.62 -9.67 16.03
N PHE A 430 -17.06 -9.38 17.25
CA PHE A 430 -17.55 -10.36 18.21
C PHE A 430 -19.02 -10.12 18.57
N ARG A 431 -19.80 -11.19 18.64
CA ARG A 431 -21.18 -11.18 19.13
C ARG A 431 -21.31 -12.19 20.25
N ASN A 432 -21.75 -11.74 21.43
CA ASN A 432 -21.85 -12.58 22.64
C ASN A 432 -20.54 -13.32 22.97
N GLY A 433 -19.40 -12.63 22.80
CA GLY A 433 -18.07 -13.19 23.07
C GLY A 433 -17.55 -14.20 22.03
N ARG A 434 -18.28 -14.43 20.93
CA ARG A 434 -17.85 -15.29 19.82
C ARG A 434 -17.53 -14.47 18.59
N LEU A 435 -16.50 -14.86 17.85
CA LEU A 435 -16.14 -14.24 16.58
C LEU A 435 -17.30 -14.39 15.59
N ALA A 436 -17.67 -13.29 14.94
CA ALA A 436 -18.75 -13.19 13.96
C ALA A 436 -18.24 -12.73 12.58
N GLY A 437 -17.03 -12.14 12.51
CA GLY A 437 -16.39 -11.70 11.27
C GLY A 437 -15.12 -10.91 11.55
N GLY A 438 -14.57 -10.27 10.51
CA GLY A 438 -13.40 -9.41 10.63
C GLY A 438 -13.62 -8.04 9.98
N LEU A 439 -13.06 -7.00 10.58
CA LEU A 439 -13.04 -5.64 10.06
C LEU A 439 -11.61 -5.24 9.71
N GLY A 440 -11.44 -4.66 8.51
CA GLY A 440 -10.20 -4.03 8.07
C GLY A 440 -10.45 -2.63 7.54
N VAL A 441 -9.57 -1.70 7.91
CA VAL A 441 -9.59 -0.30 7.51
C VAL A 441 -8.19 0.11 7.05
N SER A 442 -8.10 0.84 5.95
CA SER A 442 -6.83 1.36 5.44
C SER A 442 -7.02 2.67 4.70
N GLY A 443 -6.12 3.63 4.91
CA GLY A 443 -6.09 4.88 4.14
C GLY A 443 -4.97 5.83 4.55
N ASP A 444 -5.32 6.94 5.20
CA ASP A 444 -4.43 8.10 5.34
C ASP A 444 -3.62 8.18 6.65
N GLY A 445 -3.40 7.05 7.33
CA GLY A 445 -2.50 6.97 8.49
C GLY A 445 -2.87 5.82 9.43
N VAL A 446 -1.88 5.17 10.06
CA VAL A 446 -2.12 3.91 10.78
C VAL A 446 -2.79 4.06 12.13
N ASP A 447 -2.49 5.14 12.87
CA ASP A 447 -3.22 5.44 14.11
C ASP A 447 -4.65 5.89 13.77
N GLN A 448 -4.85 6.57 12.64
CA GLN A 448 -6.17 6.88 12.10
C GLN A 448 -6.93 5.62 11.68
N ASP A 449 -6.28 4.66 11.03
CA ASP A 449 -6.89 3.38 10.66
C ASP A 449 -7.43 2.66 11.89
N ASP A 450 -6.67 2.61 12.99
CA ASP A 450 -7.11 2.04 14.27
C ASP A 450 -8.29 2.81 14.87
N TYR A 451 -8.24 4.14 14.87
CA TYR A 451 -9.32 4.96 15.42
C TYR A 451 -10.62 4.77 14.64
N VAL A 452 -10.55 4.72 13.31
CA VAL A 452 -11.69 4.43 12.43
C VAL A 452 -12.18 2.99 12.61
N THR A 453 -11.27 2.03 12.75
CA THR A 453 -11.61 0.62 13.05
C THR A 453 -12.40 0.52 14.34
N ASN A 454 -11.92 1.14 15.43
CA ASN A 454 -12.61 1.14 16.71
C ASN A 454 -14.03 1.71 16.59
N GLY A 455 -14.21 2.80 15.84
CA GLY A 455 -15.53 3.35 15.54
C GLY A 455 -16.45 2.36 14.81
N GLY A 456 -15.91 1.60 13.85
CA GLY A 456 -16.64 0.55 13.12
C GLY A 456 -17.05 -0.64 13.99
N THR A 457 -16.32 -0.95 15.07
CA THR A 457 -16.60 -2.12 15.93
C THR A 457 -17.75 -1.93 16.92
N GLN A 458 -18.44 -0.77 16.94
CA GLN A 458 -19.48 -0.49 17.94
C GLN A 458 -20.57 -1.58 18.00
N GLY A 459 -20.73 -2.23 19.16
CA GLY A 459 -21.65 -3.35 19.37
C GLY A 459 -21.12 -4.72 18.92
N PHE A 460 -19.88 -4.78 18.45
CA PHE A 460 -19.16 -5.97 18.01
C PHE A 460 -17.74 -6.06 18.62
N GLU A 461 -17.52 -5.41 19.75
CA GLU A 461 -16.19 -5.31 20.35
C GLU A 461 -15.72 -6.66 20.92
N ALA A 462 -14.42 -6.94 20.79
CA ALA A 462 -13.81 -8.07 21.48
C ALA A 462 -13.96 -7.94 23.01
N PRO A 463 -14.27 -9.03 23.74
CA PRO A 463 -14.28 -9.03 25.20
C PRO A 463 -12.95 -8.52 25.77
N THR A 464 -12.99 -7.55 26.68
CA THR A 464 -11.78 -6.89 27.20
C THR A 464 -10.77 -7.87 27.79
N ASN A 465 -11.24 -8.90 28.51
CA ASN A 465 -10.38 -9.92 29.11
C ASN A 465 -9.74 -10.88 28.10
N ALA A 466 -10.22 -10.91 26.85
CA ALA A 466 -9.67 -11.73 25.79
C ALA A 466 -8.63 -10.97 24.93
N ARG A 467 -8.52 -9.65 25.06
CA ARG A 467 -7.69 -8.82 24.18
C ARG A 467 -6.20 -9.05 24.39
N ALA A 468 -5.43 -8.86 23.31
CA ALA A 468 -3.98 -8.97 23.32
C ALA A 468 -3.31 -8.03 24.33
N ASP A 469 -3.92 -6.88 24.61
CA ASP A 469 -3.42 -5.94 25.62
C ASP A 469 -3.52 -6.45 27.06
N GLN A 470 -4.07 -7.65 27.29
CA GLN A 470 -4.01 -8.38 28.55
C GLN A 470 -2.81 -9.34 28.64
N ILE A 471 -2.07 -9.53 27.55
CA ILE A 471 -0.96 -10.48 27.45
C ILE A 471 0.38 -9.76 27.60
N MET A 472 1.25 -10.33 28.42
CA MET A 472 2.66 -9.97 28.52
C MET A 472 3.47 -11.05 27.80
N ASP A 473 4.26 -10.66 26.80
CA ASP A 473 5.22 -11.54 26.12
C ASP A 473 6.63 -11.01 26.33
N GLN A 474 7.54 -11.86 26.81
CA GLN A 474 8.93 -11.51 27.14
C GLN A 474 9.08 -10.20 27.95
N GLY A 475 8.16 -9.95 28.88
CA GLY A 475 8.18 -8.76 29.73
C GLY A 475 7.58 -7.50 29.10
N VAL A 476 7.01 -7.57 27.90
CA VAL A 476 6.39 -6.45 27.18
C VAL A 476 4.91 -6.71 26.93
N ARG A 477 4.07 -5.68 27.09
CA ARG A 477 2.63 -5.78 26.85
C ARG A 477 2.35 -5.72 25.36
N LEU A 478 1.59 -6.68 24.84
CA LEU A 478 1.18 -6.64 23.43
C LEU A 478 0.18 -5.49 23.19
N PRO A 479 0.26 -4.77 22.07
CA PRO A 479 -0.70 -3.71 21.75
C PRO A 479 -1.99 -4.28 21.15
N TYR A 480 -3.11 -3.58 21.35
CA TYR A 480 -4.39 -3.87 20.69
C TYR A 480 -4.81 -2.73 19.75
N PHE A 481 -5.03 -1.52 20.30
CA PHE A 481 -5.25 -0.29 19.54
C PHE A 481 -4.31 0.82 19.99
N LYS A 482 -4.01 1.76 19.08
CA LYS A 482 -3.40 3.05 19.41
C LYS A 482 -4.06 4.13 18.56
N PHE A 483 -4.46 5.23 19.19
CA PHE A 483 -5.17 6.31 18.53
C PHE A 483 -4.32 7.58 18.42
N PRO A 484 -4.61 8.47 17.45
CA PRO A 484 -3.98 9.76 17.38
C PRO A 484 -4.28 10.57 18.64
N ARG A 485 -3.33 11.36 19.12
CA ARG A 485 -3.52 12.19 20.33
C ARG A 485 -4.69 13.17 20.21
N ASN A 486 -4.84 13.78 19.03
CA ASN A 486 -5.91 14.71 18.68
C ASN A 486 -6.57 14.23 17.37
N PRO A 487 -7.47 13.23 17.43
CA PRO A 487 -7.95 12.58 16.21
C PRO A 487 -8.80 13.50 15.35
N THR A 488 -9.44 14.54 15.90
CA THR A 488 -10.38 15.40 15.18
C THR A 488 -9.84 16.76 14.75
N ASN A 489 -8.69 17.18 15.32
CA ASN A 489 -8.18 18.56 15.23
C ASN A 489 -6.88 18.63 14.42
#